data_AF-Q7PBJ1-F1
#
_entry.id   AF-Q7PBJ1-F1
#
_cell.length_a   1.000
_cell.length_b   1.000
_cell.length_c   1.000
_cell.angle_alpha   90.00
_cell.angle_beta   90.00
_cell.angle_gamma   90.00
#
_symmetry.space_group_name_H-M   'P 1'
#
loop_
_entity.id
_entity.type
_entity.pdbx_description
1 polymer ?
#
loop_
_entity_poly.entity_id
_entity_poly.type
_entity_poly.pdbx_seq_one_letter_code
_entity_poly.pdbx_strand_id
1 'polypeptide(L)'
;MAKQQDNAIKSLKKAIELDPSKAYSHEEFFNKLHKINPEEALASIKRAIGLNPNKKSLYEDLIILLKKANYDEEAAKITKVIQDFPKNIPNLVLDTEETKDLYPIRFGTGITVSKRGYL
;
A
#
# COMPACT_ATOMS: atom_id res chain seq x y z
N MET A 1 28.40 2.17 5.87
CA MET A 1 27.00 2.57 6.17
C MET A 1 25.94 1.51 5.81
N ALA A 2 26.29 0.37 5.17
CA ALA A 2 25.32 -0.68 4.83
C ALA A 2 24.72 -1.41 6.05
N LYS A 3 25.55 -1.81 7.03
CA LYS A 3 25.15 -2.66 8.16
C LYS A 3 23.99 -2.11 9.02
N GLN A 4 23.85 -0.79 9.11
CA GLN A 4 22.75 -0.16 9.86
C GLN A 4 21.45 -0.09 9.03
N GLN A 5 21.55 0.04 7.70
CA GLN A 5 20.38 -0.01 6.82
C GLN A 5 19.77 -1.41 6.80
N ASP A 6 20.61 -2.45 6.72
CA ASP A 6 20.17 -3.85 6.79
C ASP A 6 19.46 -4.18 8.12
N ASN A 7 19.99 -3.68 9.24
CA ASN A 7 19.38 -3.91 10.55
C ASN A 7 18.03 -3.18 10.69
N ALA A 8 17.91 -1.95 10.17
CA ALA A 8 16.65 -1.23 10.19
C ALA A 8 15.56 -1.94 9.36
N ILE A 9 15.92 -2.42 8.16
CA ILE A 9 15.03 -3.20 7.30
C ILE A 9 14.57 -4.48 8.01
N LYS A 10 15.50 -5.21 8.67
CA LYS A 10 15.15 -6.41 9.45
C LYS A 10 14.20 -6.12 10.62
N SER A 11 14.45 -5.04 11.37
CA SER A 11 13.59 -4.63 12.48
C SER A 11 12.19 -4.24 12.01
N LEU A 12 12.10 -3.51 10.90
CA LEU A 12 10.83 -3.12 10.29
C LEU A 12 10.08 -4.33 9.74
N LYS A 13 10.77 -5.28 9.11
CA LYS A 13 10.19 -6.54 8.65
C LYS A 13 9.59 -7.33 9.81
N LYS A 14 10.31 -7.44 10.93
CA LYS A 14 9.80 -8.06 12.16
C LYS A 14 8.60 -7.30 12.73
N ALA A 15 8.61 -5.97 12.67
CA ALA A 15 7.46 -5.16 13.09
C ALA A 15 6.22 -5.40 12.21
N ILE A 16 6.41 -5.57 10.90
CA ILE A 16 5.34 -5.95 9.96
C ILE A 16 4.86 -7.39 10.21
N GLU A 17 5.76 -8.32 10.55
CA GLU A 17 5.39 -9.69 10.93
C GLU A 17 4.60 -9.74 12.24
N LEU A 18 4.93 -8.86 13.20
CA LEU A 18 4.21 -8.75 14.48
C LEU A 18 2.86 -8.04 14.33
N ASP A 19 2.78 -6.99 13.51
CA ASP A 19 1.55 -6.27 13.23
C ASP A 19 1.48 -5.85 11.75
N PRO A 20 0.93 -6.73 10.89
CA PRO A 20 0.81 -6.44 9.46
C PRO A 20 -0.28 -5.42 9.15
N SER A 21 -1.15 -5.10 10.12
CA SER A 21 -2.30 -4.20 9.94
C SER A 21 -1.94 -2.72 10.06
N LYS A 22 -0.70 -2.43 10.48
CA LYS A 22 -0.27 -1.07 10.74
C LYS A 22 0.31 -0.41 9.49
N ALA A 23 -0.48 0.48 8.86
CA ALA A 23 -0.07 1.26 7.69
C ALA A 23 1.26 2.00 7.89
N TYR A 24 1.48 2.53 9.10
CA TYR A 24 2.71 3.23 9.48
C TYR A 24 3.96 2.34 9.37
N SER A 25 3.88 1.06 9.75
CA SER A 25 5.03 0.14 9.64
C SER A 25 5.44 -0.08 8.18
N HIS A 26 4.46 -0.20 7.29
CA HIS A 26 4.70 -0.35 5.84
C HIS A 26 5.24 0.95 5.20
N GLU A 27 4.77 2.10 5.65
CA GLU A 27 5.27 3.43 5.24
C GLU A 27 6.74 3.63 5.64
N GLU A 28 7.10 3.35 6.89
CA GLU A 28 8.49 3.43 7.36
C GLU A 28 9.41 2.45 6.62
N PHE A 29 8.89 1.27 6.29
CA PHE A 29 9.61 0.28 5.49
C PHE A 29 9.82 0.75 4.05
N PHE A 30 8.80 1.32 3.41
CA PHE A 30 8.93 2.01 2.12
C PHE A 30 9.97 3.14 2.19
N ASN A 31 9.91 4.01 3.20
CA ASN A 31 10.84 5.12 3.35
C ASN A 31 12.29 4.66 3.45
N LYS A 32 12.53 3.48 4.03
CA LYS A 32 13.86 2.89 4.08
C LYS A 32 14.29 2.22 2.79
N LEU A 33 13.37 1.58 2.07
CA LEU A 33 13.65 0.78 0.88
C LEU A 33 13.58 1.54 -0.45
N HIS A 34 12.83 2.63 -0.58
CA HIS A 34 12.56 3.26 -1.88
C HIS A 34 13.81 3.75 -2.65
N LYS A 35 14.96 3.90 -1.98
CA LYS A 35 16.26 4.22 -2.61
C LYS A 35 17.17 3.02 -2.83
N ILE A 36 16.88 1.89 -2.18
CA ILE A 36 17.72 0.69 -2.14
C ILE A 36 17.10 -0.41 -3.01
N ASN A 37 15.81 -0.69 -2.78
CA ASN A 37 15.04 -1.71 -3.47
C ASN A 37 13.64 -1.17 -3.83
N PRO A 38 13.47 -0.53 -5.00
CA PRO A 38 12.20 0.09 -5.39
C PRO A 38 11.06 -0.93 -5.57
N GLU A 39 11.35 -2.17 -5.94
CA GLU A 39 10.34 -3.22 -6.11
C GLU A 39 9.67 -3.59 -4.78
N GLU A 40 10.48 -3.82 -3.74
CA GLU A 40 9.97 -4.17 -2.41
C GLU A 40 9.32 -2.96 -1.72
N ALA A 41 9.83 -1.75 -1.99
CA ALA A 41 9.20 -0.50 -1.58
C ALA A 41 7.80 -0.35 -2.21
N LEU A 42 7.63 -0.68 -3.49
CA LEU A 42 6.36 -0.61 -4.20
C LEU A 42 5.30 -1.51 -3.54
N ALA A 43 5.66 -2.75 -3.19
CA ALA A 43 4.76 -3.66 -2.49
C ALA A 43 4.33 -3.12 -1.11
N SER A 44 5.26 -2.47 -0.41
CA SER A 44 5.05 -1.94 0.94
C SER A 44 4.13 -0.72 0.94
N ILE A 45 4.36 0.25 0.05
CA ILE A 45 3.50 1.44 -0.05
C ILE A 45 2.09 1.08 -0.54
N LYS A 46 1.96 0.11 -1.48
CA LYS A 46 0.65 -0.42 -1.90
C LYS A 46 -0.12 -1.03 -0.72
N ARG A 47 0.56 -1.79 0.15
CA ARG A 47 -0.05 -2.29 1.40
C ARG A 47 -0.45 -1.17 2.36
N ALA A 48 0.42 -0.18 2.57
CA ALA A 48 0.11 0.97 3.41
C ALA A 48 -1.16 1.69 2.93
N ILE A 49 -1.30 1.85 1.62
CA ILE A 49 -2.49 2.43 0.98
C ILE A 49 -3.73 1.54 1.19
N GLY A 50 -3.62 0.22 1.02
CA GLY A 50 -4.74 -0.70 1.28
C GLY A 50 -5.22 -0.65 2.74
N LEU A 51 -4.31 -0.42 3.69
CA LEU A 51 -4.61 -0.29 5.11
C LEU A 51 -5.16 1.10 5.48
N ASN A 52 -4.70 2.16 4.81
CA ASN A 52 -5.16 3.53 5.03
C ASN A 52 -5.35 4.27 3.70
N PRO A 53 -6.46 4.00 2.99
CA PRO A 53 -6.69 4.58 1.67
C PRO A 53 -7.02 6.07 1.71
N ASN A 54 -7.27 6.63 2.90
CA ASN A 54 -7.60 8.06 3.06
C ASN A 54 -6.36 8.94 3.25
N LYS A 55 -5.17 8.34 3.40
CA LYS A 55 -3.93 9.08 3.64
C LYS A 55 -3.29 9.50 2.31
N LYS A 56 -3.55 10.75 1.90
CA LYS A 56 -3.03 11.35 0.67
C LYS A 56 -1.50 11.22 0.51
N SER A 57 -0.74 11.38 1.59
CA SER A 57 0.73 11.32 1.53
C SER A 57 1.25 9.97 1.02
N LEU A 58 0.55 8.86 1.29
CA LEU A 58 0.96 7.54 0.78
C LEU A 58 0.86 7.44 -0.74
N TYR A 59 -0.13 8.11 -1.33
CA TYR A 59 -0.28 8.16 -2.78
C TYR A 59 0.75 9.10 -3.42
N GLU A 60 1.09 10.21 -2.75
CA GLU A 60 2.18 11.09 -3.20
C GLU A 60 3.51 10.33 -3.23
N ASP A 61 3.81 9.56 -2.18
CA ASP A 61 4.98 8.70 -2.09
C ASP A 61 5.01 7.63 -3.19
N LEU A 62 3.86 6.99 -3.48
CA LEU A 62 3.72 6.04 -4.57
C LEU A 62 3.96 6.68 -5.95
N ILE A 63 3.41 7.88 -6.20
CA ILE A 63 3.64 8.62 -7.45
C ILE A 63 5.13 8.92 -7.63
N ILE A 64 5.81 9.36 -6.56
CA ILE A 64 7.25 9.65 -6.61
C ILE A 64 8.03 8.38 -6.96
N LEU A 65 7.68 7.23 -6.38
CA LEU A 65 8.33 5.96 -6.68
C LEU A 65 8.08 5.52 -8.14
N LEU A 66 6.85 5.60 -8.62
CA LEU A 66 6.48 5.20 -9.99
C LEU A 66 7.20 6.05 -11.03
N LYS A 67 7.25 7.38 -10.83
CA LYS A 67 8.01 8.29 -11.71
C LYS A 67 9.50 7.94 -11.74
N LYS A 68 10.09 7.57 -10.60
CA LYS A 68 11.49 7.12 -10.55
C LYS A 68 11.72 5.82 -11.30
N ALA A 69 10.72 4.96 -11.37
CA ALA A 69 10.77 3.70 -12.07
C ALA A 69 10.27 3.80 -13.53
N ASN A 70 10.09 5.01 -14.07
CA ASN A 70 9.58 5.30 -15.42
C ASN A 70 8.16 4.75 -15.70
N TYR A 71 7.33 4.59 -14.66
CA TYR A 71 5.91 4.23 -14.78
C TYR A 71 5.04 5.49 -14.78
N ASP A 72 5.27 6.39 -15.74
CA ASP A 72 4.59 7.68 -15.81
C ASP A 72 3.07 7.57 -16.03
N GLU A 73 2.62 6.57 -16.80
CA GLU A 73 1.20 6.33 -17.04
C GLU A 73 0.45 5.98 -15.75
N GLU A 74 1.07 5.16 -14.91
CA GLU A 74 0.50 4.69 -13.65
C GLU A 74 0.53 5.81 -12.61
N ALA A 75 1.62 6.58 -12.57
CA ALA A 75 1.70 7.81 -11.78
C ALA A 75 0.62 8.84 -12.16
N ALA A 76 0.34 9.01 -13.46
CA ALA A 76 -0.69 9.94 -13.93
C ALA A 76 -2.10 9.49 -13.52
N LYS A 77 -2.40 8.19 -13.61
CA LYS A 77 -3.68 7.61 -13.13
C LYS A 77 -3.89 7.91 -11.66
N ILE A 78 -2.88 7.63 -10.81
CA ILE A 78 -2.98 7.87 -9.37
C ILE A 78 -3.10 9.37 -9.08
N THR A 79 -2.36 10.22 -9.79
CA THR A 79 -2.45 11.69 -9.63
C THR A 79 -3.86 12.20 -9.88
N LYS A 80 -4.53 11.69 -10.91
CA LYS A 80 -5.92 12.05 -11.22
C LYS A 80 -6.87 11.63 -10.10
N VAL A 81 -6.69 10.44 -9.55
CA VAL A 81 -7.50 9.94 -8.42
C VAL A 81 -7.28 10.77 -7.15
N ILE A 82 -6.05 11.22 -6.89
CA ILE A 82 -5.76 12.13 -5.77
C ILE A 82 -6.45 13.48 -5.96
N GLN A 83 -6.51 14.00 -7.19
CA GLN A 83 -7.16 15.28 -7.49
C GLN A 83 -8.68 15.23 -7.30
N ASP A 84 -9.30 14.06 -7.55
CA ASP A 84 -10.74 13.82 -7.34
C ASP A 84 -11.10 13.47 -5.88
N PHE A 85 -10.19 13.67 -4.90
CA PHE A 85 -10.50 13.51 -3.47
C PHE A 85 -11.64 14.46 -3.07
N PRO A 86 -12.84 13.94 -2.68
CA PRO A 86 -12.95 13.19 -1.43
C PRO A 86 -13.92 11.97 -1.42
N LYS A 87 -14.27 11.33 -2.56
CA LYS A 87 -15.39 10.33 -2.55
C LYS A 87 -15.08 8.86 -2.83
N ASN A 88 -13.98 8.46 -3.47
CA ASN A 88 -13.87 7.05 -3.89
C ASN A 88 -12.43 6.54 -4.13
N ILE A 89 -11.63 6.53 -3.07
CA ILE A 89 -10.23 6.10 -3.12
C ILE A 89 -10.02 4.60 -2.82
N PRO A 90 -10.89 3.88 -2.05
CA PRO A 90 -10.65 2.47 -1.73
C PRO A 90 -10.43 1.58 -2.96
N ASN A 91 -11.05 1.92 -4.10
CA ASN A 91 -11.14 1.01 -5.24
C ASN A 91 -9.95 1.04 -6.21
N LEU A 92 -8.99 1.96 -6.09
CA LEU A 92 -7.90 2.04 -7.09
C LEU A 92 -6.76 1.03 -6.84
N VAL A 93 -6.49 0.70 -5.57
CA VAL A 93 -5.39 -0.21 -5.18
C VAL A 93 -5.89 -1.61 -4.78
N LEU A 94 -7.20 -1.78 -4.57
CA LEU A 94 -7.83 -3.02 -4.08
C LEU A 94 -8.49 -3.89 -5.17
N ASP A 95 -8.58 -3.42 -6.42
CA ASP A 95 -9.27 -4.13 -7.52
C ASP A 95 -8.34 -4.89 -8.48
N THR A 96 -7.04 -5.02 -8.18
CA THR A 96 -6.23 -6.05 -8.84
C THR A 96 -6.50 -7.38 -8.13
N GLU A 97 -7.02 -8.36 -8.86
CA GLU A 97 -7.41 -9.70 -8.39
C GLU A 97 -6.34 -10.39 -7.51
N GLU A 98 -5.07 -10.01 -7.66
CA GLU A 98 -3.94 -10.53 -6.88
C GLU A 98 -3.94 -10.20 -5.38
N THR A 99 -4.64 -9.13 -4.96
CA THR A 99 -4.61 -8.71 -3.54
C THR A 99 -5.71 -9.33 -2.69
N LYS A 100 -6.74 -9.92 -3.29
CA LYS A 100 -7.81 -10.65 -2.57
C LYS A 100 -7.26 -11.87 -1.82
N ASP A 101 -6.27 -12.54 -2.40
CA ASP A 101 -5.67 -13.75 -1.82
C ASP A 101 -4.52 -13.47 -0.85
N LEU A 102 -3.85 -12.31 -0.96
CA LEU A 102 -2.66 -12.07 -0.16
C LEU A 102 -2.95 -11.66 1.28
N TYR A 103 -4.06 -10.96 1.52
CA TYR A 103 -4.62 -10.76 2.86
C TYR A 103 -6.13 -10.60 2.72
N PRO A 104 -6.96 -11.58 3.16
CA PRO A 104 -8.39 -11.33 3.28
C PRO A 104 -8.49 -10.13 4.22
N ILE A 105 -9.08 -9.05 3.72
CA ILE A 105 -9.38 -7.88 4.52
C ILE A 105 -10.32 -8.40 5.60
N ARG A 106 -9.76 -8.80 6.75
CA ARG A 106 -10.52 -9.14 7.93
C ARG A 106 -10.97 -7.80 8.47
N PHE A 107 -11.91 -7.19 7.75
CA PHE A 107 -12.79 -6.19 8.30
C PHE A 107 -13.33 -6.83 9.57
N GLY A 108 -12.81 -6.39 10.71
CA GLY A 108 -13.33 -6.67 12.04
C GLY A 108 -14.68 -5.98 12.21
N THR A 109 -15.58 -6.17 11.26
CA THR A 109 -16.99 -5.88 11.35
C THR A 109 -17.69 -7.11 10.82
N GLY A 110 -18.34 -7.84 11.72
CA GLY A 110 -19.25 -8.91 11.37
C GLY A 110 -20.42 -8.36 10.58
N ILE A 111 -20.24 -8.15 9.28
CA ILE A 111 -21.33 -8.09 8.33
C ILE A 111 -21.09 -9.26 7.38
N THR A 112 -21.67 -10.39 7.76
CA THR A 112 -22.00 -11.47 6.85
C THR A 112 -22.78 -10.88 5.68
N VAL A 113 -22.12 -10.63 4.55
CA VAL A 113 -22.84 -10.35 3.31
C VAL A 113 -23.43 -11.67 2.88
N SER A 114 -24.68 -11.89 3.30
CA SER A 114 -25.47 -13.05 2.94
C SER A 114 -25.56 -13.10 1.41
N LYS A 115 -25.01 -14.16 0.82
CA LYS A 115 -25.27 -14.55 -0.56
C LYS A 115 -26.78 -14.77 -0.73
N ARG A 116 -27.49 -13.77 -1.21
CA ARG A 116 -28.77 -13.88 -1.92
C ARG A 116 -28.72 -12.78 -2.97
N GLY A 117 -28.28 -13.07 -4.19
CA GLY A 117 -28.94 -14.02 -5.07
C GLY A 117 -29.87 -13.19 -5.93
N TYR A 118 -29.35 -12.71 -7.05
CA TYR A 118 -30.13 -12.11 -8.12
C TYR A 118 -31.10 -13.17 -8.67
N LEU A 119 -32.40 -12.95 -8.49
CA LEU A 119 -33.47 -13.36 -9.39
C LEU A 119 -34.57 -12.30 -9.29
#